data_AF-A0A251WHS6-F1
#
_entry.id   AF-A0A251WHS6-F1
#
_cell.length_a   1.000
_cell.length_b   1.000
_cell.length_c   1.000
_cell.angle_alpha   90.00
_cell.angle_beta   90.00
_cell.angle_gamma   90.00
#
_symmetry.space_group_name_H-M   'P 1'
#
loop_
_entity.id
_entity.type
_entity.pdbx_description
1 polymer ?
#
loop_
_entity_poly.entity_id
_entity_poly.type
_entity_poly.pdbx_seq_one_letter_code
_entity_poly.pdbx_strand_id
1 'polypeptide(L)' 'MKLNVLTLASSLTLSFSLATSGYLATLPNPTDTQLHLAETCNTISIGAATTLFASLDDNEDPDRDE' A
#
# COMPACT_ATOMS: atom_id res chain seq x y z
N MET A 1 -5.54 -0.06 20.02
CA MET A 1 -4.18 0.49 19.80
C MET A 1 -3.43 -0.17 18.64
N LYS A 2 -3.55 -1.49 18.40
CA LYS A 2 -2.91 -2.18 17.26
C LYS A 2 -3.39 -1.70 15.89
N LEU A 3 -4.69 -1.38 15.75
CA LEU A 3 -5.29 -0.87 14.52
C LEU A 3 -4.61 0.42 14.03
N ASN A 4 -4.41 1.40 14.92
CA ASN A 4 -3.78 2.69 14.55
C ASN A 4 -2.34 2.55 14.03
N VAL A 5 -1.56 1.60 14.56
CA VAL A 5 -0.17 1.39 14.10
C VAL A 5 -0.17 0.70 12.73
N LEU A 6 -1.09 -0.25 12.50
CA LEU A 6 -1.25 -0.93 11.22
C LEU A 6 -1.71 0.06 10.13
N THR A 7 -2.72 0.89 10.41
CA THR A 7 -3.19 1.93 9.49
C THR A 7 -2.10 2.96 9.20
N LEU A 8 -1.34 3.39 10.21
CA LEU A 8 -0.25 4.34 10.03
C LEU A 8 0.88 3.75 9.18
N ALA A 9 1.35 2.54 9.50
CA ALA A 9 2.41 1.86 8.77
C ALA A 9 2.05 1.68 7.29
N SER A 10 0.81 1.24 7.03
CA SER A 10 0.35 1.02 5.67
C SER A 10 0.10 2.33 4.91
N SER A 11 -0.34 3.41 5.58
CA SER A 11 -0.40 4.74 4.96
C SER A 11 0.99 5.25 4.56
N LEU A 12 2.01 4.96 5.40
CA LEU A 12 3.41 5.28 5.10
C LEU A 12 3.89 4.49 3.89
N THR A 13 3.61 3.18 3.84
CA THR A 13 3.98 2.30 2.72
C THR A 13 3.32 2.74 1.42
N LEU A 14 2.02 3.06 1.45
CA LEU A 14 1.28 3.59 0.29
C LEU A 14 1.88 4.91 -0.18
N SER A 15 2.14 5.83 0.75
CA SER A 15 2.71 7.15 0.43
C SER A 15 4.11 7.03 -0.18
N PHE A 16 4.96 6.17 0.38
CA PHE A 16 6.33 5.98 -0.11
C PHE A 16 6.36 5.33 -1.49
N SER A 17 5.46 4.37 -1.74
CA SER A 17 5.36 3.70 -3.02
C SER A 17 4.83 4.61 -4.13
N LEU A 18 3.81 5.42 -3.84
CA LEU A 18 3.29 6.44 -4.77
C LEU A 18 4.35 7.49 -5.09
N ALA A 19 5.10 7.96 -4.08
CA ALA A 19 6.18 8.91 -4.28
C ALA A 19 7.30 8.32 -5.14
N THR A 20 7.68 7.06 -4.90
CA THR A 20 8.74 6.38 -5.65
C THR A 20 8.30 6.14 -7.10
N SER A 21 7.10 5.61 -7.31
CA SER A 21 6.55 5.36 -8.66
C SER A 21 6.34 6.66 -9.44
N GLY A 22 5.82 7.71 -8.77
CA GLY A 22 5.63 9.03 -9.36
C GLY A 22 6.96 9.67 -9.76
N TYR A 23 7.98 9.61 -8.90
CA TYR A 23 9.32 10.11 -9.23
C TYR A 23 9.93 9.37 -10.42
N LEU A 24 9.85 8.02 -10.44
CA LEU A 24 10.37 7.19 -11.52
C LEU A 24 9.67 7.49 -12.86
N ALA A 25 8.37 7.78 -12.84
CA ALA A 25 7.60 8.16 -14.03
C ALA A 25 7.99 9.53 -14.60
N THR A 26 8.60 10.42 -13.82
CA THR A 26 9.06 11.74 -14.29
C THR A 26 10.46 11.71 -14.91
N LEU A 27 11.17 10.58 -14.84
CA LEU A 27 12.48 10.46 -15.44
C LEU A 27 12.37 10.42 -16.97
N PRO A 28 13.17 11.22 -17.71
CA PRO A 28 13.12 11.27 -19.18
C PRO A 28 13.69 10.02 -19.87
N ASN A 29 14.34 9.13 -19.12
CA ASN A 29 14.82 7.82 -19.58
C ASN A 29 15.02 6.89 -18.36
N PRO A 30 13.94 6.32 -17.80
CA PRO A 30 14.07 5.41 -16.68
C PRO A 30 14.82 4.15 -17.15
N THR A 31 15.74 3.65 -16.34
CA THR A 31 16.38 2.36 -16.61
C THR A 31 15.37 1.22 -16.44
N ASP A 32 15.65 0.06 -17.02
CA ASP A 32 14.80 -1.13 -16.88
C ASP A 32 14.56 -1.51 -15.41
N THR A 33 15.60 -1.36 -14.58
CA THR A 33 15.53 -1.56 -13.12
C THR A 33 14.59 -0.56 -12.44
N GLN A 34 14.54 0.68 -12.92
CA GLN A 34 13.66 1.73 -12.41
C GLN A 34 12.19 1.45 -12.77
N LEU A 35 11.91 0.91 -13.96
CA LEU A 35 10.57 0.47 -14.35
C LEU A 35 10.09 -0.72 -13.51
N HIS A 36 10.92 -1.75 -13.35
CA HIS A 36 10.61 -2.89 -12.49
C HIS A 36 10.41 -2.50 -11.03
N LEU A 37 11.19 -1.53 -10.52
CA LEU A 37 11.00 -1.02 -9.17
C LEU A 37 9.65 -0.31 -9.01
N ALA A 38 9.26 0.52 -9.97
CA ALA A 38 7.96 1.19 -9.95
C ALA A 38 6.80 0.16 -9.98
N GLU A 39 6.87 -0.85 -10.83
CA GLU A 39 5.86 -1.90 -10.95
C GLU A 39 5.76 -2.75 -9.66
N THR A 40 6.91 -3.09 -9.07
CA THR A 40 6.98 -3.81 -7.80
C THR A 40 6.37 -2.98 -6.66
N CYS A 41 6.73 -1.70 -6.57
CA CYS A 41 6.16 -0.77 -5.59
C CYS A 41 4.64 -0.69 -5.73
N ASN A 42 4.13 -0.55 -6.95
CA ASN A 42 2.71 -0.47 -7.22
C ASN A 42 1.97 -1.77 -6.80
N THR A 43 2.56 -2.93 -7.10
CA THR A 43 2.02 -4.25 -6.70
C THR A 43 1.97 -4.40 -5.17
N ILE A 44 3.05 -4.04 -4.47
CA ILE A 44 3.11 -4.08 -3.00
C ILE A 44 2.06 -3.14 -2.41
N SER A 45 1.86 -1.96 -3.00
CA SER A 45 0.86 -1.00 -2.52
C SER A 45 -0.57 -1.52 -2.65
N ILE A 46 -0.90 -2.12 -3.78
CA ILE A 46 -2.20 -2.75 -3.98
C ILE A 46 -2.38 -3.90 -2.99
N GLY A 47 -1.37 -4.78 -2.84
CA GLY A 47 -1.41 -5.88 -1.89
C GLY A 47 -1.59 -5.43 -0.43
N ALA A 48 -0.86 -4.39 -0.02
CA ALA A 48 -0.95 -3.79 1.31
C ALA A 48 -2.30 -3.10 1.54
N ALA A 49 -2.85 -2.41 0.53
CA ALA A 49 -4.18 -1.82 0.62
C ALA A 49 -5.28 -2.90 0.72
N THR A 50 -5.22 -3.96 -0.11
CA THR A 50 -6.21 -5.05 -0.07
C THR A 50 -6.18 -5.79 1.27
N THR A 51 -5.00 -6.09 1.81
CA THR A 51 -4.87 -6.73 3.13
C THR A 51 -5.31 -5.82 4.27
N LEU A 52 -5.06 -4.51 4.18
CA LEU A 52 -5.62 -3.52 5.10
C LEU A 52 -7.14 -3.52 5.09
N PHE A 53 -7.76 -3.39 3.91
CA PHE A 53 -9.21 -3.33 3.79
C PHE A 53 -9.86 -4.63 4.26
N ALA A 54 -9.27 -5.79 3.93
CA ALA A 54 -9.71 -7.08 4.47
C ALA A 54 -9.58 -7.14 6.00
N SER A 55 -8.49 -6.61 6.56
CA SER A 55 -8.29 -6.57 8.01
C SER A 55 -9.21 -5.57 8.72
N LEU A 56 -9.64 -4.51 8.03
CA LEU A 56 -10.61 -3.54 8.56
C LEU A 56 -12.03 -4.11 8.52
N ASP A 57 -12.40 -4.82 7.46
CA ASP A 57 -13.67 -5.54 7.30
C ASP A 57 -13.86 -6.61 8.39
N ASP A 58 -12.82 -7.40 8.67
CA ASP A 58 -12.82 -8.40 9.76
C ASP A 58 -12.89 -7.80 11.18
N ASN A 59 -12.68 -6.49 11.36
CA ASN A 59 -12.81 -5.81 12.66
C ASN A 59 -14.14 -5.07 12.82
N GLU A 60 -15.02 -5.07 11.81
CA GLU A 60 -16.30 -4.35 11.83
C GLU A 60 -17.48 -5.20 12.34
N ASP A 61 -17.21 -6.35 12.98
CA ASP A 61 -18.28 -7.16 13.57
C ASP A 61 -17.98 -7.64 15.01
N PRO A 62 -18.20 -6.79 16.03
CA PRO A 62 -18.33 -7.24 17.41
C PRO A 62 -19.75 -7.73 17.77
N ASP A 63 -20.75 -7.63 16.87
CA ASP A 63 -22.17 -7.85 17.18
C ASP A 63 -22.94 -8.66 16.11
N ARG A 64 -22.33 -9.71 15.53
CA ARG A 64 -23.08 -10.73 14.79
C ARG A 64 -23.77 -11.67 15.75
N ASP A 65 -24.73 -11.12 16.49
CA ASP A 65 -25.81 -11.86 17.11
C ASP A 65 -26.72 -12.41 16.00
N GLU A 66 -26.37 -13.58 15.45
CA GLU A 66 -27.33 -14.59 14.98
C GLU A 66 -26.86 -16.01 15.36
#